data_AF-A0A1Y2DHB0-F1
#
_entry.id   AF-A0A1Y2DHB0-F1
#
_cell.length_a   1.000
_cell.length_b   1.000
_cell.length_c   1.000
_cell.angle_alpha   90.00
_cell.angle_beta   90.00
_cell.angle_gamma   90.00
#
_symmetry.space_group_name_H-M   'P 1'
#
loop_
_entity.id
_entity.type
_entity.pdbx_description
1 polymer ?
#
loop_
_entity_poly.entity_id
_entity_poly.type
_entity_poly.pdbx_seq_one_letter_code
_entity_poly.pdbx_strand_id
1 'polypeptide(L)'
;MNVDSNESEAKLKIISPSSDEGCATFSISEEDHTLANALRYMIMKNPKVEYCGYSIPHPTEAKVNIRVQTTEETTAVEAMNKGLDDLIELCEHILVEYNEKLDLKNYKYEEGVFDTENKS
;
A
#
# COMPACT_ATOMS: atom_id res chain seq x y z
N MET A 1 -16.27 -32.00 -20.41
CA MET A 1 -16.59 -32.13 -18.97
C MET A 1 -15.89 -30.97 -18.29
N ASN A 2 -16.62 -29.85 -18.20
CA ASN A 2 -17.22 -29.32 -16.96
C ASN A 2 -16.19 -28.46 -16.21
N VAL A 3 -16.44 -27.25 -15.76
CA VAL A 3 -17.56 -26.28 -15.81
C VAL A 3 -16.88 -24.95 -15.43
N ASP A 4 -17.41 -23.84 -15.92
CA ASP A 4 -17.14 -22.45 -15.52
C ASP A 4 -16.80 -22.22 -14.05
N SER A 5 -15.96 -21.21 -13.76
CA SER A 5 -16.12 -20.24 -12.65
C SER A 5 -14.88 -19.33 -12.57
N ASN A 6 -14.79 -18.28 -13.39
CA ASN A 6 -14.06 -17.09 -12.91
C ASN A 6 -15.09 -16.19 -12.23
N GLU A 7 -15.56 -16.66 -11.07
CA GLU A 7 -16.07 -15.77 -10.02
C GLU A 7 -15.09 -14.63 -9.90
N SER A 8 -15.57 -13.38 -9.92
CA SER A 8 -14.74 -12.21 -9.64
C SER A 8 -14.03 -12.42 -8.29
N GLU A 9 -12.78 -12.88 -8.31
CA GLU A 9 -12.05 -13.14 -7.07
C GLU A 9 -12.00 -11.84 -6.27
N ALA A 10 -12.43 -11.89 -5.02
CA ALA A 10 -12.35 -10.73 -4.14
C ALA A 10 -10.90 -10.23 -4.11
N LYS A 11 -10.72 -8.92 -4.40
CA LYS A 11 -9.42 -8.25 -4.44
C LYS A 11 -8.66 -8.43 -3.12
N LEU A 12 -9.37 -8.48 -1.99
CA LEU A 12 -8.83 -8.68 -0.66
C LEU A 12 -9.44 -9.93 -0.02
N LYS A 13 -8.58 -10.80 0.52
CA LYS A 13 -8.95 -12.05 1.22
C LYS A 13 -8.19 -12.13 2.55
N ILE A 14 -8.82 -12.67 3.59
CA ILE A 14 -8.14 -12.95 4.87
C ILE A 14 -7.74 -14.43 4.86
N ILE A 15 -6.44 -14.74 4.79
CA ILE A 15 -5.95 -16.13 4.63
C ILE A 15 -5.69 -16.80 5.97
N SER A 16 -5.33 -16.04 6.99
CA SER A 16 -5.04 -16.57 8.32
C SER A 16 -5.72 -15.70 9.37
N PRO A 17 -7.01 -15.96 9.66
CA PRO A 17 -7.60 -15.45 10.89
C PRO A 17 -6.88 -16.16 12.04
N SER A 18 -6.13 -15.42 12.85
CA SER A 18 -5.66 -15.99 14.11
C SER A 18 -6.85 -16.14 15.06
N SER A 19 -6.74 -16.99 16.07
CA SER A 19 -7.76 -17.07 17.13
C SER A 19 -7.92 -15.74 17.88
N ASP A 20 -6.89 -14.89 17.80
CA ASP A 20 -6.86 -13.55 18.36
C ASP A 20 -7.29 -12.53 17.29
N GLU A 21 -8.27 -11.68 17.62
CA GLU A 21 -8.77 -10.63 16.73
C GLU A 21 -7.69 -9.57 16.40
N GLY A 22 -6.60 -9.56 17.17
CA GLY A 22 -5.45 -8.67 16.98
C GLY A 22 -4.43 -9.14 15.95
N CYS A 23 -4.54 -10.35 15.38
CA CYS A 23 -3.58 -10.82 14.36
C CYS A 23 -4.30 -11.41 13.14
N ALA A 24 -4.02 -10.84 11.97
CA ALA A 24 -4.56 -11.33 10.70
C ALA A 24 -3.55 -11.19 9.55
N THR A 25 -3.67 -12.08 8.57
CA THR A 25 -2.95 -11.98 7.29
C THR A 25 -3.93 -11.74 6.16
N PHE A 26 -3.78 -10.60 5.49
CA PHE A 26 -4.55 -10.16 4.35
C PHE A 26 -3.77 -10.46 3.07
N SER A 27 -4.43 -11.04 2.07
CA SER A 27 -3.90 -11.21 0.73
C SER A 27 -4.62 -10.29 -0.22
N ILE A 28 -3.85 -9.50 -0.95
CA ILE A 28 -4.35 -8.58 -1.97
C ILE A 28 -3.90 -9.10 -3.33
N SER A 29 -4.87 -9.37 -4.21
CA SER A 29 -4.62 -9.84 -5.58
C SER A 29 -4.29 -8.66 -6.49
N GLU A 30 -3.51 -8.91 -7.54
CA GLU A 30 -3.10 -7.93 -8.56
C GLU A 30 -2.45 -6.67 -7.96
N GLU A 31 -1.62 -6.82 -6.93
CA GLU A 31 -0.88 -5.74 -6.27
C GLU A 31 0.55 -6.17 -5.94
N ASP A 32 1.45 -5.21 -5.82
CA ASP A 32 2.88 -5.44 -5.64
C ASP A 32 3.50 -4.62 -4.48
N HIS A 33 4.83 -4.52 -4.49
CA HIS A 33 5.61 -3.76 -3.50
C HIS A 33 5.17 -2.31 -3.35
N THR A 34 4.62 -1.70 -4.40
CA THR A 34 4.23 -0.28 -4.42
C THR A 34 3.15 -0.02 -3.37
N LEU A 35 2.00 -0.69 -3.50
CA LEU A 35 0.92 -0.58 -2.53
C LEU A 35 1.33 -1.14 -1.17
N ALA A 36 1.98 -2.30 -1.16
CA ALA A 36 2.28 -3.01 0.08
C ALA A 36 3.27 -2.25 0.98
N ASN A 37 4.29 -1.62 0.40
CA ASN A 37 5.25 -0.83 1.16
C ASN A 37 4.63 0.47 1.71
N ALA A 38 3.83 1.15 0.88
CA ALA A 38 3.12 2.35 1.30
C ALA A 38 2.15 2.04 2.46
N LEU A 39 1.34 1.00 2.31
CA LEU A 39 0.36 0.60 3.32
C LEU A 39 1.04 0.11 4.61
N ARG A 40 2.11 -0.69 4.49
CA ARG A 40 2.92 -1.09 5.66
C ARG A 40 3.40 0.12 6.44
N TYR A 41 3.92 1.14 5.75
CA TYR A 41 4.43 2.34 6.41
C TYR A 41 3.33 3.10 7.14
N MET A 42 2.15 3.25 6.53
CA MET A 42 1.01 3.94 7.15
C MET A 42 0.47 3.17 8.35
N ILE A 43 0.27 1.85 8.24
CA ILE A 43 -0.20 1.02 9.34
C ILE A 43 0.77 1.07 10.53
N MET A 44 2.09 1.04 10.27
CA MET A 44 3.11 1.13 11.34
C MET A 44 3.14 2.48 12.08
N LYS A 45 2.52 3.55 11.55
CA LYS A 45 2.40 4.81 12.27
C LYS A 45 1.33 4.78 13.35
N ASN A 46 0.38 3.85 13.26
CA ASN A 46 -0.65 3.70 14.28
C ASN A 46 -0.02 3.13 15.57
N PRO A 47 -0.06 3.84 16.71
CA PRO A 47 0.53 3.36 17.96
C PRO A 47 -0.14 2.09 18.51
N LYS A 48 -1.33 1.74 18.01
CA LYS A 48 -2.05 0.52 18.36
C LYS A 48 -1.62 -0.70 17.55
N VAL A 49 -0.68 -0.52 16.62
CA VAL A 49 -0.10 -1.61 15.82
C VAL A 49 1.28 -1.95 16.39
N GLU A 50 1.46 -3.20 16.77
CA GLU A 50 2.77 -3.70 17.23
C GLU A 50 3.66 -4.10 16.06
N TYR A 51 3.05 -4.69 15.03
CA TYR A 51 3.78 -5.20 13.89
C TYR A 51 2.96 -5.17 12.61
N CYS A 52 3.59 -4.71 11.52
CA CYS A 52 3.09 -4.84 10.18
C CYS A 52 4.24 -5.24 9.23
N GLY A 53 4.02 -6.31 8.48
CA GLY A 53 4.97 -6.82 7.49
C GLY A 53 4.24 -7.23 6.22
N TYR A 54 4.94 -7.25 5.09
CA TYR A 54 4.39 -7.80 3.85
C TYR A 54 5.38 -8.75 3.19
N SER A 55 4.86 -9.68 2.39
CA SER A 55 5.64 -10.62 1.61
C SER A 55 4.95 -10.92 0.29
N ILE A 56 5.73 -11.12 -0.76
CA ILE A 56 5.24 -11.65 -2.05
C ILE A 56 5.61 -13.13 -2.05
N PRO A 57 4.63 -14.05 -2.08
CA PRO A 57 4.89 -15.49 -1.97
C PRO A 57 5.74 -16.00 -3.14
N HIS A 58 5.50 -15.47 -4.34
CA HIS A 58 6.30 -15.80 -5.52
C HIS A 58 6.27 -14.64 -6.54
N PRO A 59 7.40 -14.25 -7.17
CA PRO A 59 7.44 -13.12 -8.11
C PRO A 59 6.51 -13.21 -9.32
N THR A 60 6.11 -14.43 -9.72
CA THR A 60 5.19 -14.67 -10.84
C THR A 60 3.72 -14.58 -10.45
N GLU A 61 3.42 -14.56 -9.16
CA GLU A 61 2.07 -14.33 -8.66
C GLU A 61 1.92 -12.85 -8.32
N ALA A 62 0.99 -12.17 -8.99
CA ALA A 62 0.63 -10.79 -8.64
C ALA A 62 -0.23 -10.80 -7.38
N LYS A 63 0.35 -11.20 -6.24
CA LYS A 63 -0.34 -11.26 -4.94
C LYS A 63 0.60 -10.79 -3.85
N VAL A 64 0.08 -10.01 -2.92
CA VAL A 64 0.84 -9.57 -1.75
C VAL A 64 0.13 -9.94 -0.47
N ASN A 65 0.88 -10.53 0.46
CA ASN A 65 0.39 -10.90 1.77
C ASN A 65 0.87 -9.86 2.79
N ILE A 66 -0.07 -9.19 3.45
CA ILE A 66 0.18 -8.21 4.51
C ILE A 66 -0.26 -8.84 5.83
N ARG A 67 0.66 -8.95 6.77
CA ARG A 67 0.41 -9.42 8.12
C ARG A 67 0.40 -8.25 9.08
N VAL A 68 -0.68 -8.12 9.83
CA VAL A 68 -0.88 -7.08 10.84
C VAL A 68 -1.07 -7.76 12.19
N GLN A 69 -0.38 -7.24 13.19
CA GLN A 69 -0.53 -7.57 14.60
C GLN A 69 -0.71 -6.27 15.39
N THR A 70 -1.83 -6.18 16.09
CA THR A 70 -2.23 -5.04 16.91
C THR A 70 -2.13 -5.36 18.39
N THR A 71 -2.16 -4.33 19.22
CA THR A 71 -2.35 -4.47 20.66
C THR A 71 -3.78 -4.91 20.99
N GLU A 72 -4.06 -5.26 22.24
CA GLU A 72 -5.40 -5.63 22.72
C GLU A 72 -6.46 -4.49 22.60
N GLU A 73 -6.06 -3.30 22.17
CA GLU A 73 -6.94 -2.13 22.04
C GLU A 73 -7.68 -2.02 20.69
N THR A 74 -7.28 -2.79 19.66
CA THR A 74 -7.91 -2.74 18.33
C THR A 74 -7.75 -4.06 17.60
N THR A 75 -8.61 -4.30 16.62
CA THR A 75 -8.53 -5.50 15.78
C THR A 75 -7.60 -5.28 14.58
N ALA A 76 -7.04 -6.36 14.04
CA ALA A 76 -6.22 -6.28 12.83
C ALA A 76 -6.99 -5.71 11.62
N VAL A 77 -8.31 -5.95 11.55
CA VAL A 77 -9.18 -5.43 10.48
C VAL A 77 -9.39 -3.92 10.62
N GLU A 78 -9.65 -3.44 11.83
CA GLU A 78 -9.76 -1.99 12.09
C GLU A 78 -8.46 -1.25 11.79
N ALA A 79 -7.32 -1.81 12.23
CA ALA A 79 -6.01 -1.21 11.93
C ALA A 79 -5.72 -1.18 10.43
N MET A 80 -6.11 -2.23 9.69
CA MET A 80 -5.97 -2.28 8.23
C MET A 80 -6.83 -1.21 7.54
N ASN A 81 -8.11 -1.09 7.92
CA ASN A 81 -9.01 -0.07 7.38
C ASN A 81 -8.50 1.35 7.69
N LYS A 82 -8.10 1.60 8.94
CA LYS A 82 -7.56 2.90 9.33
C LYS A 82 -6.28 3.25 8.54
N GLY A 83 -5.40 2.27 8.32
CA GLY A 83 -4.20 2.48 7.51
C GLY A 83 -4.48 2.79 6.03
N LEU A 84 -5.57 2.24 5.47
CA LEU A 84 -6.03 2.58 4.12
C LEU A 84 -6.60 4.01 4.06
N ASP A 85 -7.45 4.37 5.01
CA ASP A 85 -8.02 5.72 5.10
C ASP A 85 -6.92 6.78 5.26
N ASP A 86 -5.95 6.53 6.15
CA ASP A 86 -4.82 7.44 6.37
C ASP A 86 -3.95 7.59 5.12
N LEU A 87 -3.81 6.51 4.32
CA LEU A 87 -3.07 6.57 3.07
C LEU A 87 -3.79 7.40 2.01
N ILE A 88 -5.12 7.30 1.93
CA ILE A 88 -5.95 8.11 1.04
C ILE A 88 -5.85 9.58 1.43
N GLU A 89 -6.06 9.92 2.71
CA GLU A 89 -5.94 11.29 3.22
C GLU A 89 -4.56 11.90 2.93
N LEU A 90 -3.49 11.12 3.08
CA LEU A 90 -2.13 11.56 2.74
C LEU A 90 -2.01 11.91 1.25
N CYS A 91 -2.50 11.04 0.36
CA CYS A 91 -2.44 11.27 -1.07
C CYS A 91 -3.26 12.51 -1.49
N GLU A 92 -4.44 12.69 -0.90
CA GLU A 92 -5.29 13.86 -1.14
C GLU A 92 -4.60 15.15 -0.69
N HIS A 93 -4.01 15.15 0.50
CA HIS A 93 -3.30 16.32 1.01
C HIS A 93 -2.10 16.70 0.13
N ILE A 94 -1.32 15.71 -0.33
CA ILE A 94 -0.20 15.92 -1.25
C ILE A 94 -0.70 16.52 -2.57
N LEU A 95 -1.80 15.99 -3.12
CA LEU A 95 -2.36 16.47 -4.38
C LEU A 95 -2.82 17.92 -4.29
N VAL A 96 -3.51 18.29 -3.20
CA VAL A 96 -3.96 19.67 -2.96
C VAL A 96 -2.77 20.61 -2.89
N GLU A 97 -1.79 20.34 -2.01
CA GLU A 97 -0.60 21.19 -1.85
C GLU A 97 0.22 21.30 -3.14
N TYR A 98 0.29 20.21 -3.91
CA TYR A 98 0.97 20.18 -5.20
C TYR A 98 0.28 21.09 -6.22
N ASN A 99 -1.05 20.98 -6.35
CA ASN A 99 -1.82 21.80 -7.29
C ASN A 99 -1.77 23.29 -6.91
N GLU A 100 -1.90 23.62 -5.62
CA GLU A 100 -1.78 25.00 -5.14
C GLU A 100 -0.42 25.60 -5.51
N LYS A 101 0.67 24.85 -5.32
CA LYS A 101 2.02 25.31 -5.69
C LYS A 101 2.25 25.38 -7.19
N LEU A 102 1.64 24.49 -7.97
CA LEU A 102 1.67 24.55 -9.43
C LEU A 102 0.97 25.81 -9.95
N ASP A 103 -0.19 26.15 -9.38
CA ASP A 103 -0.97 27.32 -9.79
C ASP A 103 -0.25 28.64 -9.51
N LEU A 104 0.57 28.69 -8.47
CA LEU A 104 1.43 29.84 -8.17
C LEU A 104 2.55 30.05 -9.21
N LYS A 105 2.80 29.06 -10.10
CA LYS A 105 3.83 29.10 -11.17
C LYS A 105 5.21 29.58 -10.72
N ASN A 106 5.54 29.41 -9.44
CA ASN A 106 6.78 29.90 -8.85
C ASN A 106 7.94 28.89 -8.99
N TYR A 107 7.95 28.13 -10.08
CA TYR A 107 8.98 27.14 -10.36
C TYR A 107 9.74 27.57 -11.62
N LYS A 108 11.07 27.42 -11.58
CA LYS A 108 11.95 27.73 -12.72
C LYS A 108 12.14 26.44 -13.52
N TYR A 109 11.95 26.53 -14.83
CA TYR A 109 12.43 25.50 -15.73
C TYR A 109 13.93 25.72 -15.92
N GLU A 110 14.75 24.78 -15.47
CA GLU A 110 16.14 24.68 -15.95
C GLU A 110 16.11 23.73 -17.15
N GLU A 111 16.41 24.24 -18.34
CA GLU A 111 16.73 23.37 -19.47
C GLU A 111 18.01 22.61 -19.10
N GLY A 112 17.88 21.31 -18.86
CA GLY A 112 19.04 20.44 -18.72
C GLY A 112 19.83 20.47 -20.03
N VAL A 113 20.96 21.17 -20.04
CA VAL A 113 21.96 21.05 -21.10
C VAL A 113 22.52 19.64 -20.97
N PHE A 114 22.03 18.71 -21.80
CA PHE A 114 22.67 17.42 -21.98
C PHE A 114 23.93 17.67 -22.82
N ASP A 115 25.08 17.79 -22.17
CA ASP A 115 26.38 17.80 -22.84
C ASP A 115 26.50 16.51 -23.67
N THR A 116 26.35 16.64 -24.99
CA THR A 116 26.48 15.54 -25.95
C THR A 116 27.92 15.34 -26.40
N GLU A 117 28.90 16.01 -25.78
CA GLU A 117 30.30 15.96 -26.17
C GLU A 117 31.21 15.48 -25.02
N ASN A 118 31.23 14.16 -24.77
CA ASN A 118 32.49 13.49 -24.49
C ASN A 118 32.40 11.95 -24.65
N LYS A 119 32.53 11.49 -25.91
CA LYS A 119 33.21 10.23 -26.21
C LYS A 119 34.34 10.56 -27.17
N SER A 120 35.50 10.84 -26.60
CA SER A 120 36.80 10.70 -27.27
C SER A 120 37.21 9.23 -27.25
#